data_AF-A0A1G3APP7-F1
#
_entry.id   AF-A0A1G3APP7-F1
#
_cell.length_a   1.000
_cell.length_b   1.000
_cell.length_c   1.000
_cell.angle_alpha   90.00
_cell.angle_beta   90.00
_cell.angle_gamma   90.00
#
_symmetry.space_group_name_H-M   'P 1'
#
loop_
_entity.id
_entity.type
_entity.pdbx_description
1 polymer ?
#
loop_
_entity_poly.entity_id
_entity_poly.type
_entity_poly.pdbx_seq_one_letter_code
_entity_poly.pdbx_strand_id
1 'polypeptide(L)'
;MVELFGKEFIKKRGVAMQSFVLDDGWDDPASLWQFHEGYPDGFTPLRRVVEKYDSVLGAWLSPFGGYGEAKEARLKYGRQQGFETNKSGFSLAGKKYFGRFRDVCIKMINDYDLNYFKFDGIGVGGRPAGTTAEFASDMQALLRLMSELRRVKPDVFINTTTGTWSSPYWLWHCDSTWRSGSDWDKCGVGTERQQQITYRDKETYHNVVSRAPLYPLNSLMTQGIMFANHGLPKESEGLTEDIRDFFASGTNCQELYITPSLMLPEHWDALAEAAKWSRDNADVLVDTHWVGGDPAAGEIYGWAAWSKKKGILSLRNPGDKPGSIAIDIGKAFELPNGAAEKYSLKSPWKEDAGSDAIVLSAGKTHTFELKPFEVLVFDATPL
;
A
#
# COMPACT_ATOMS: atom_id res chain seq x y z
N MET A 1 12.44 -17.53 3.15
CA MET A 1 11.25 -16.74 2.76
C MET A 1 11.25 -16.44 1.26
N VAL A 2 12.20 -15.64 0.75
CA VAL A 2 12.29 -15.25 -0.67
C VAL A 2 12.17 -16.43 -1.63
N GLU A 3 12.92 -17.52 -1.40
CA GLU A 3 12.89 -18.67 -2.33
C GLU A 3 11.52 -19.34 -2.42
N LEU A 4 10.78 -19.45 -1.31
CA LEU A 4 9.45 -20.07 -1.32
C LEU A 4 8.45 -19.16 -2.03
N PHE A 5 8.50 -17.85 -1.75
CA PHE A 5 7.68 -16.86 -2.45
C PHE A 5 7.99 -16.84 -3.95
N GLY A 6 9.27 -16.82 -4.31
CA GLY A 6 9.71 -16.83 -5.71
C GLY A 6 9.33 -18.09 -6.46
N LYS A 7 9.34 -19.26 -5.81
CA LYS A 7 8.85 -20.51 -6.41
C LYS A 7 7.34 -20.49 -6.60
N GLU A 8 6.58 -20.19 -5.55
CA GLU A 8 5.11 -20.29 -5.57
C GLU A 8 4.43 -19.20 -6.38
N PHE A 9 4.85 -17.95 -6.21
CA PHE A 9 4.18 -16.79 -6.79
C PHE A 9 4.76 -16.39 -8.15
N ILE A 10 6.09 -16.38 -8.26
CA ILE A 10 6.77 -15.88 -9.47
C ILE A 10 6.92 -17.00 -10.50
N LYS A 11 7.62 -18.10 -10.19
CA LYS A 11 7.92 -19.13 -11.20
C LYS A 11 6.70 -20.01 -11.53
N LYS A 12 5.96 -20.51 -10.54
CA LYS A 12 4.78 -21.36 -10.79
C LYS A 12 3.60 -20.59 -11.37
N ARG A 13 3.36 -19.38 -10.86
CA ARG A 13 2.17 -18.59 -11.20
C ARG A 13 2.45 -17.42 -12.11
N GLY A 14 3.69 -17.12 -12.46
CA GLY A 14 4.03 -16.10 -13.46
C GLY A 14 3.65 -14.68 -13.04
N VAL A 15 3.73 -14.36 -11.75
CA VAL A 15 3.47 -12.99 -11.26
C VAL A 15 4.79 -12.24 -11.11
N ALA A 16 4.84 -11.01 -11.63
CA ALA A 16 5.99 -10.13 -11.44
C ALA A 16 5.98 -9.54 -10.01
N MET A 17 7.03 -9.84 -9.23
CA MET A 17 7.27 -9.21 -7.93
C MET A 17 8.32 -8.12 -8.09
N GLN A 18 7.96 -6.87 -7.79
CA GLN A 18 8.88 -5.74 -8.01
C GLN A 18 10.02 -5.75 -7.00
N SER A 19 9.72 -5.98 -5.72
CA SER A 19 10.72 -5.86 -4.67
C SER A 19 10.44 -6.78 -3.49
N PHE A 20 11.50 -7.31 -2.88
CA PHE A 20 11.47 -7.85 -1.52
C PHE A 20 12.03 -6.79 -0.56
N VAL A 21 11.18 -6.27 0.31
CA VAL A 21 11.50 -5.12 1.16
C VAL A 21 11.94 -5.59 2.55
N LEU A 22 13.10 -5.14 3.00
CA LEU A 22 13.54 -5.29 4.37
C LEU A 22 13.00 -4.12 5.18
N ASP A 23 12.01 -4.38 6.02
CA ASP A 23 11.43 -3.38 6.93
C ASP A 23 12.37 -3.11 8.14
N ASP A 24 11.90 -2.49 9.22
CA ASP A 24 12.75 -2.17 10.39
C ASP A 24 13.47 -3.42 10.93
N GLY A 25 14.70 -3.21 11.42
CA GLY A 25 15.54 -4.24 12.05
C GLY A 25 16.70 -4.77 11.23
N TRP A 26 16.98 -4.24 10.02
CA TRP A 26 18.15 -4.67 9.23
C TRP A 26 19.48 -3.99 9.64
N ASP A 27 19.41 -2.82 10.28
CA ASP A 27 20.57 -2.04 10.71
C ASP A 27 20.89 -2.23 12.20
N ASP A 28 22.12 -1.89 12.59
CA ASP A 28 22.56 -1.79 13.98
C ASP A 28 22.11 -0.44 14.57
N PRO A 29 21.17 -0.43 15.55
CA PRO A 29 20.71 0.79 16.18
C PRO A 29 21.78 1.49 17.02
N ALA A 30 22.87 0.81 17.40
CA ALA A 30 24.01 1.44 18.06
C ALA A 30 24.95 2.17 17.07
N SER A 31 24.64 2.11 15.78
CA SER A 31 25.27 2.85 14.69
C SER A 31 24.29 3.88 14.11
N LEU A 32 24.50 4.30 12.86
CA LEU A 32 23.48 5.03 12.11
C LEU A 32 23.36 4.48 10.70
N TRP A 33 22.35 3.64 10.48
CA TRP A 33 22.04 2.99 9.21
C TRP A 33 23.20 2.14 8.64
N GLN A 34 23.92 1.44 9.52
CA GLN A 34 24.88 0.40 9.11
C GLN A 34 24.28 -0.97 9.40
N PHE A 35 24.60 -1.96 8.57
CA PHE A 35 24.15 -3.33 8.78
C PHE A 35 24.58 -3.87 10.15
N HIS A 36 23.68 -4.57 10.83
CA HIS A 36 24.03 -5.32 12.04
C HIS A 36 24.80 -6.59 11.70
N GLU A 37 25.34 -7.28 12.71
CA GLU A 37 26.19 -8.48 12.54
C GLU A 37 25.53 -9.63 11.76
N GLY A 38 24.20 -9.75 11.77
CA GLY A 38 23.45 -10.70 10.94
C GLY A 38 23.47 -10.44 9.42
N TYR A 39 23.98 -9.27 8.98
CA TYR A 39 24.22 -8.93 7.57
C TYR A 39 25.69 -8.54 7.36
N PRO A 40 26.64 -9.46 7.57
CA PRO A 40 28.07 -9.13 7.53
C PRO A 40 28.55 -8.66 6.14
N ASP A 41 27.90 -9.14 5.08
CA ASP A 41 28.13 -8.73 3.68
C ASP A 41 27.03 -7.80 3.14
N GLY A 42 26.34 -7.13 4.07
CA GLY A 42 25.13 -6.34 3.79
C GLY A 42 24.07 -7.18 3.09
N PHE A 43 23.39 -6.58 2.10
CA PHE A 43 22.35 -7.27 1.33
C PHE A 43 22.87 -8.07 0.12
N THR A 44 24.19 -8.14 -0.11
CA THR A 44 24.77 -8.85 -1.26
C THR A 44 24.28 -10.29 -1.39
N PRO A 45 24.24 -11.11 -0.31
CA PRO A 45 23.74 -12.49 -0.43
C PRO A 45 22.27 -12.54 -0.81
N LEU A 46 21.44 -11.64 -0.26
CA LEU A 46 20.01 -11.61 -0.52
C LEU A 46 19.68 -11.13 -1.94
N ARG A 47 20.44 -10.14 -2.44
CA ARG A 47 20.36 -9.66 -3.84
C ARG A 47 20.49 -10.82 -4.82
N ARG A 48 21.52 -11.67 -4.64
CA ARG A 48 21.73 -12.86 -5.49
C ARG A 48 20.56 -13.85 -5.46
N VAL A 49 19.75 -13.85 -4.40
CA VAL A 49 18.58 -14.73 -4.30
C VAL A 49 17.39 -14.12 -5.05
N VAL A 50 17.11 -12.82 -4.86
CA VAL A 50 15.96 -12.16 -5.52
C VAL A 50 16.15 -12.04 -7.03
N GLU A 51 17.40 -11.86 -7.50
CA GLU A 51 17.73 -11.80 -8.94
C GLU A 51 17.37 -13.09 -9.69
N LYS A 52 17.37 -14.26 -9.03
CA LYS A 52 16.92 -15.53 -9.64
C LYS A 52 15.44 -15.52 -10.02
N TYR A 53 14.68 -14.60 -9.45
CA TYR A 53 13.25 -14.45 -9.62
C TYR A 53 12.88 -13.12 -10.29
N ASP A 54 13.83 -12.50 -11.00
CA ASP A 54 13.56 -11.27 -11.78
C ASP A 54 12.98 -10.14 -10.91
N SER A 55 13.46 -10.07 -9.65
CA SER A 55 13.03 -9.15 -8.62
C SER A 55 14.24 -8.49 -7.96
N VAL A 56 14.03 -7.37 -7.27
CA VAL A 56 15.09 -6.61 -6.60
C VAL A 56 14.77 -6.40 -5.12
N LEU A 57 15.60 -5.60 -4.43
CA LEU A 57 15.42 -5.29 -3.02
C LEU A 57 14.78 -3.92 -2.81
N GLY A 58 14.10 -3.78 -1.67
CA GLY A 58 13.68 -2.51 -1.09
C GLY A 58 14.11 -2.42 0.37
N ALA A 59 14.09 -1.23 0.94
CA ALA A 59 14.43 -1.04 2.36
C ALA A 59 13.57 0.03 3.03
N TRP A 60 13.28 -0.20 4.30
CA TRP A 60 12.76 0.80 5.22
C TRP A 60 13.90 1.61 5.83
N LEU A 61 13.72 2.93 5.92
CA LEU A 61 14.55 3.84 6.69
C LEU A 61 13.67 4.92 7.32
N SER A 62 14.10 5.49 8.43
CA SER A 62 13.34 6.53 9.10
C SER A 62 14.06 7.87 9.14
N PRO A 63 13.54 8.93 8.49
CA PRO A 63 14.10 10.28 8.54
C PRO A 63 14.39 10.82 9.94
N PHE A 64 13.60 10.45 10.96
CA PHE A 64 13.82 10.87 12.35
C PHE A 64 14.53 9.84 13.24
N GLY A 65 14.94 8.68 12.71
CA GLY A 65 15.68 7.63 13.44
C GLY A 65 14.88 6.41 13.93
N GLY A 66 13.62 6.26 13.54
CA GLY A 66 12.78 5.11 13.85
C GLY A 66 11.96 5.28 15.13
N TYR A 67 11.63 4.15 15.75
CA TYR A 67 10.73 4.08 16.90
C TYR A 67 11.36 3.32 18.07
N GLY A 68 10.79 3.48 19.27
CA GLY A 68 11.14 2.73 20.47
C GLY A 68 12.62 2.77 20.84
N GLU A 69 13.12 1.66 21.39
CA GLU A 69 14.50 1.53 21.88
C GLU A 69 15.54 1.70 20.77
N ALA A 70 15.24 1.24 19.56
CA ALA A 70 16.14 1.40 18.41
C ALA A 70 16.37 2.89 18.09
N LYS A 71 15.31 3.71 18.15
CA LYS A 71 15.45 5.17 18.00
C LYS A 71 16.35 5.77 19.06
N GLU A 72 16.14 5.41 20.33
CA GLU A 72 16.94 5.95 21.44
C GLU A 72 18.43 5.59 21.31
N ALA A 73 18.72 4.35 20.88
CA ALA A 73 20.08 3.91 20.58
C ALA A 73 20.71 4.72 19.44
N ARG A 74 19.99 4.89 18.31
CA ARG A 74 20.49 5.66 17.16
C ARG A 74 20.72 7.11 17.54
N LEU A 75 19.82 7.73 18.31
CA LEU A 75 19.97 9.11 18.80
C LEU A 75 21.14 9.26 19.78
N LYS A 76 21.36 8.27 20.66
CA LYS A 76 22.53 8.26 21.56
C LYS A 76 23.84 8.24 20.77
N TYR A 77 23.96 7.33 19.80
CA TYR A 77 25.10 7.29 18.89
C TYR A 77 25.23 8.61 18.13
N GLY A 78 24.12 9.11 17.58
CA GLY A 78 24.12 10.30 16.76
C GLY A 78 24.54 11.57 17.50
N ARG A 79 24.19 11.71 18.78
CA ARG A 79 24.69 12.79 19.65
C ARG A 79 26.22 12.73 19.82
N GLN A 80 26.79 11.55 20.02
CA GLN A 80 28.25 11.37 20.13
C GLN A 80 28.96 11.72 18.82
N GLN A 81 28.31 11.45 17.70
CA GLN A 81 28.80 11.82 16.37
C GLN A 81 28.46 13.25 15.97
N GLY A 82 27.69 14.01 16.76
CA GLY A 82 27.29 15.39 16.44
C GLY A 82 26.35 15.51 15.23
N PHE A 83 25.49 14.52 14.99
CA PHE A 83 24.40 14.64 14.02
C PHE A 83 23.29 15.54 14.57
N GLU A 84 22.72 16.37 13.71
CA GLU A 84 21.67 17.32 14.09
C GLU A 84 20.35 16.62 14.39
N THR A 85 19.64 17.12 15.41
CA THR A 85 18.35 16.61 15.89
C THR A 85 17.34 17.73 16.05
N ASN A 86 16.06 17.40 15.98
CA ASN A 86 14.91 18.25 16.34
C ASN A 86 14.07 17.56 17.44
N LYS A 87 12.88 18.09 17.76
CA LYS A 87 12.01 17.51 18.81
C LYS A 87 11.54 16.08 18.51
N SER A 88 11.53 15.66 17.25
CA SER A 88 11.04 14.36 16.82
C SER A 88 12.15 13.33 16.63
N GLY A 89 13.44 13.71 16.72
CA GLY A 89 14.58 12.83 16.52
C GLY A 89 15.64 13.49 15.65
N PHE A 90 16.17 12.78 14.66
CA PHE A 90 17.13 13.39 13.72
C PHE A 90 16.49 14.48 12.84
N SER A 91 17.31 15.47 12.46
CA SER A 91 16.90 16.55 11.56
C SER A 91 17.57 16.42 10.20
N LEU A 92 16.78 16.14 9.16
CA LEU A 92 17.22 16.17 7.76
C LEU A 92 17.59 17.58 7.28
N ALA A 93 17.16 18.64 7.97
CA ALA A 93 17.64 19.99 7.69
C ALA A 93 19.14 20.16 8.05
N GLY A 94 19.64 19.37 9.01
CA GLY A 94 21.04 19.35 9.41
C GLY A 94 21.95 18.83 8.31
N LYS A 95 23.03 19.56 8.03
CA LYS A 95 23.97 19.23 6.96
C LYS A 95 24.64 17.88 7.18
N LYS A 96 25.05 17.58 8.43
CA LYS A 96 25.79 16.36 8.73
C LYS A 96 24.88 15.13 8.67
N TYR A 97 23.71 15.20 9.27
CA TYR A 97 22.73 14.12 9.22
C TYR A 97 22.19 13.90 7.80
N PHE A 98 21.82 14.96 7.07
CA PHE A 98 21.35 14.85 5.69
C PHE A 98 22.37 14.13 4.80
N GLY A 99 23.65 14.53 4.88
CA GLY A 99 24.72 13.89 4.12
C GLY A 99 24.80 12.39 4.45
N ARG A 100 24.79 12.03 5.73
CA ARG A 100 24.82 10.63 6.15
C ARG A 100 23.62 9.83 5.63
N PHE A 101 22.40 10.34 5.80
CA PHE A 101 21.17 9.65 5.38
C PHE A 101 21.11 9.47 3.87
N ARG A 102 21.43 10.54 3.12
CA ARG A 102 21.50 10.49 1.65
C ARG A 102 22.53 9.48 1.17
N ASP A 103 23.76 9.53 1.71
CA ASP A 103 24.84 8.67 1.23
C ASP A 103 24.53 7.18 1.49
N VAL A 104 23.82 6.87 2.58
CA VAL A 104 23.28 5.52 2.84
C VAL A 104 22.28 5.11 1.76
N CYS A 105 21.29 5.96 1.44
CA CYS A 105 20.28 5.66 0.43
C CYS A 105 20.93 5.46 -0.95
N ILE A 106 21.85 6.34 -1.36
CA ILE A 106 22.58 6.22 -2.63
C ILE A 106 23.44 4.94 -2.66
N LYS A 107 24.11 4.60 -1.55
CA LYS A 107 24.87 3.36 -1.43
C LYS A 107 23.96 2.13 -1.62
N MET A 108 22.75 2.15 -1.05
CA MET A 108 21.80 1.05 -1.24
C MET A 108 21.39 0.86 -2.71
N ILE A 109 21.13 1.97 -3.42
CA ILE A 109 20.86 1.93 -4.86
C ILE A 109 22.05 1.34 -5.61
N ASN A 110 23.25 1.88 -5.42
CA ASN A 110 24.42 1.50 -6.22
C ASN A 110 24.90 0.06 -5.94
N ASP A 111 24.92 -0.34 -4.67
CA ASP A 111 25.54 -1.61 -4.29
C ASP A 111 24.54 -2.77 -4.36
N TYR A 112 23.24 -2.49 -4.17
CA TYR A 112 22.20 -3.53 -4.08
C TYR A 112 21.10 -3.44 -5.13
N ASP A 113 21.19 -2.49 -6.07
CA ASP A 113 20.14 -2.18 -7.07
C ASP A 113 18.75 -2.00 -6.43
N LEU A 114 18.75 -1.32 -5.28
CA LEU A 114 17.55 -1.07 -4.51
C LEU A 114 16.61 -0.15 -5.30
N ASN A 115 15.36 -0.56 -5.52
CA ASN A 115 14.38 0.21 -6.29
C ASN A 115 13.22 0.76 -5.45
N TYR A 116 13.18 0.47 -4.14
CA TYR A 116 12.08 0.86 -3.27
C TYR A 116 12.59 1.37 -1.93
N PHE A 117 12.14 2.56 -1.54
CA PHE A 117 12.35 3.09 -0.19
C PHE A 117 11.00 3.33 0.51
N LYS A 118 10.87 2.79 1.73
CA LYS A 118 9.85 3.22 2.69
C LYS A 118 10.50 4.20 3.65
N PHE A 119 10.18 5.48 3.53
CA PHE A 119 10.62 6.52 4.45
C PHE A 119 9.57 6.76 5.52
N ASP A 120 9.89 6.35 6.75
CA ASP A 120 8.91 6.28 7.82
C ASP A 120 9.25 7.19 8.98
N GLY A 121 8.35 8.11 9.30
CA GLY A 121 8.53 8.98 10.44
C GLY A 121 9.32 10.24 10.09
N ILE A 122 8.56 11.31 9.90
CA ILE A 122 9.05 12.68 9.74
C ILE A 122 8.12 13.67 10.45
N GLY A 123 8.65 14.84 10.79
CA GLY A 123 7.86 15.93 11.36
C GLY A 123 7.17 15.53 12.67
N VAL A 124 5.88 15.83 12.78
CA VAL A 124 5.07 15.56 13.98
C VAL A 124 4.59 14.11 14.11
N GLY A 125 4.76 13.29 13.07
CA GLY A 125 4.19 11.95 13.00
C GLY A 125 2.65 11.93 13.02
N GLY A 126 2.05 10.74 13.22
CA GLY A 126 0.60 10.59 13.39
C GLY A 126 -0.23 10.96 12.15
N ARG A 127 -1.30 11.75 12.36
CA ARG A 127 -2.29 12.16 11.34
C ARG A 127 -2.25 13.67 11.06
N PRO A 128 -1.10 14.25 10.63
CA PRO A 128 -0.96 15.70 10.49
C PRO A 128 -1.90 16.26 9.42
N ALA A 129 -2.25 17.55 9.50
CA ALA A 129 -2.96 18.30 8.44
C ALA A 129 -2.02 19.14 7.56
N GLY A 130 -0.72 18.89 7.66
CA GLY A 130 0.35 19.69 7.08
C GLY A 130 1.57 19.74 8.00
N THR A 131 2.64 20.40 7.54
CA THR A 131 3.84 20.61 8.36
C THR A 131 3.72 21.88 9.20
N THR A 132 4.43 21.94 10.33
CA THR A 132 4.57 23.16 11.13
C THR A 132 5.87 23.89 10.77
N ALA A 133 6.00 25.16 11.15
CA ALA A 133 7.23 25.94 10.91
C ALA A 133 8.49 25.26 11.48
N GLU A 134 8.34 24.52 12.60
CA GLU A 134 9.42 23.78 13.24
C GLU A 134 10.02 22.68 12.35
N PHE A 135 9.19 21.98 11.57
CA PHE A 135 9.62 20.85 10.73
C PHE A 135 9.66 21.18 9.24
N ALA A 136 9.37 22.43 8.86
CA ALA A 136 9.32 22.84 7.45
C ALA A 136 10.64 22.57 6.72
N SER A 137 11.77 22.89 7.34
CA SER A 137 13.09 22.67 6.75
C SER A 137 13.43 21.18 6.61
N ASP A 138 12.99 20.33 7.55
CA ASP A 138 13.18 18.88 7.47
C ASP A 138 12.35 18.28 6.31
N MET A 139 11.11 18.74 6.14
CA MET A 139 10.27 18.34 5.02
C MET A 139 10.90 18.75 3.68
N GLN A 140 11.36 20.00 3.55
CA GLN A 140 12.05 20.46 2.34
C GLN A 140 13.32 19.66 2.04
N ALA A 141 14.07 19.28 3.08
CA ALA A 141 15.22 18.39 2.93
C ALA A 141 14.81 17.00 2.45
N LEU A 142 13.71 16.43 2.95
CA LEU A 142 13.17 15.15 2.44
C LEU A 142 12.78 15.23 0.96
N LEU A 143 12.08 16.29 0.53
CA LEU A 143 11.73 16.50 -0.89
C LEU A 143 12.98 16.62 -1.78
N ARG A 144 14.02 17.30 -1.28
CA ARG A 144 15.33 17.37 -1.94
C ARG A 144 15.98 16.00 -2.03
N LEU A 145 15.98 15.21 -0.96
CA LEU A 145 16.51 13.86 -0.94
C LEU A 145 15.86 13.01 -2.04
N MET A 146 14.53 13.00 -2.12
CA MET A 146 13.79 12.25 -3.15
C MET A 146 14.22 12.63 -4.57
N SER A 147 14.40 13.93 -4.81
CA SER A 147 14.89 14.45 -6.09
C SER A 147 16.33 14.02 -6.38
N GLU A 148 17.20 13.98 -5.37
CA GLU A 148 18.58 13.48 -5.50
C GLU A 148 18.60 11.97 -5.78
N LEU A 149 17.74 11.17 -5.12
CA LEU A 149 17.63 9.73 -5.38
C LEU A 149 17.13 9.42 -6.78
N ARG A 150 16.12 10.15 -7.28
CA ARG A 150 15.62 10.00 -8.65
C ARG A 150 16.64 10.42 -9.72
N ARG A 151 17.66 11.22 -9.39
CA ARG A 151 18.79 11.47 -10.30
C ARG A 151 19.75 10.28 -10.38
N VAL A 152 19.83 9.47 -9.33
CA VAL A 152 20.67 8.25 -9.30
C VAL A 152 19.92 7.07 -9.93
N LYS A 153 18.65 6.88 -9.58
CA LYS A 153 17.77 5.84 -10.11
C LYS A 153 16.40 6.45 -10.46
N PRO A 154 16.15 6.83 -11.72
CA PRO A 154 14.93 7.55 -12.13
C PRO A 154 13.62 6.83 -11.82
N ASP A 155 13.64 5.51 -11.78
CA ASP A 155 12.50 4.62 -11.54
C ASP A 155 12.42 4.14 -10.08
N VAL A 156 13.16 4.75 -9.15
CA VAL A 156 13.06 4.40 -7.73
C VAL A 156 11.66 4.75 -7.19
N PHE A 157 10.99 3.76 -6.64
CA PHE A 157 9.71 3.91 -5.97
C PHE A 157 9.93 4.43 -4.54
N ILE A 158 9.31 5.55 -4.20
CA ILE A 158 9.41 6.15 -2.87
C ILE A 158 8.04 6.15 -2.21
N ASN A 159 7.92 5.41 -1.11
CA ASN A 159 6.77 5.43 -0.21
C ASN A 159 7.10 6.28 1.02
N THR A 160 6.36 7.36 1.24
CA THR A 160 6.59 8.25 2.39
C THR A 160 5.47 8.09 3.41
N THR A 161 5.77 7.54 4.57
CA THR A 161 4.73 7.05 5.47
C THR A 161 4.40 8.04 6.58
N THR A 162 4.77 7.75 7.83
CA THR A 162 4.31 8.48 9.01
C THR A 162 4.78 9.93 8.99
N GLY A 163 3.85 10.85 9.24
CA GLY A 163 4.11 12.29 9.21
C GLY A 163 3.76 12.98 7.88
N THR A 164 3.22 12.23 6.92
CA THR A 164 2.61 12.79 5.72
C THR A 164 1.14 13.14 5.94
N TRP A 165 0.69 14.19 5.27
CA TRP A 165 -0.72 14.51 5.07
C TRP A 165 -1.08 14.13 3.63
N SER A 166 -2.31 13.69 3.39
CA SER A 166 -2.85 13.34 2.07
C SER A 166 -3.04 14.58 1.17
N SER A 167 -1.97 15.31 0.91
CA SER A 167 -1.91 16.37 -0.09
C SER A 167 -1.38 15.79 -1.40
N PRO A 168 -2.05 16.03 -2.54
CA PRO A 168 -1.59 15.53 -3.84
C PRO A 168 -0.20 16.07 -4.23
N TYR A 169 0.26 17.16 -3.62
CA TYR A 169 1.60 17.71 -3.88
C TYR A 169 2.75 16.77 -3.46
N TRP A 170 2.51 15.80 -2.57
CA TRP A 170 3.51 14.77 -2.28
C TRP A 170 3.85 13.95 -3.53
N LEU A 171 2.89 13.73 -4.42
CA LEU A 171 3.03 12.87 -5.61
C LEU A 171 3.92 13.47 -6.70
N TRP A 172 4.36 14.72 -6.55
CA TRP A 172 5.44 15.27 -7.37
C TRP A 172 6.82 14.70 -6.98
N HIS A 173 6.95 14.22 -5.73
CA HIS A 173 8.23 13.85 -5.14
C HIS A 173 8.31 12.37 -4.75
N CYS A 174 7.20 11.75 -4.38
CA CYS A 174 7.11 10.33 -4.04
C CYS A 174 5.98 9.65 -4.82
N ASP A 175 5.88 8.33 -4.70
CA ASP A 175 4.96 7.50 -5.47
C ASP A 175 3.74 7.07 -4.63
N SER A 176 3.91 7.01 -3.31
CA SER A 176 2.80 6.80 -2.38
C SER A 176 3.01 7.47 -1.03
N THR A 177 1.91 7.70 -0.32
CA THR A 177 1.94 8.12 1.09
C THR A 177 1.13 7.20 1.98
N TRP A 178 1.33 7.29 3.29
CA TRP A 178 0.56 6.50 4.26
C TRP A 178 -0.86 7.03 4.45
N ARG A 179 -1.85 6.12 4.48
CA ARG A 179 -3.24 6.45 4.87
C ARG A 179 -3.39 6.99 6.30
N SER A 180 -2.30 6.98 7.09
CA SER A 180 -2.30 7.26 8.53
C SER A 180 -3.06 6.22 9.38
N GLY A 181 -2.94 6.33 10.70
CA GLY A 181 -3.41 5.30 11.64
C GLY A 181 -2.30 4.30 11.98
N SER A 182 -2.67 3.24 12.70
CA SER A 182 -1.77 2.13 13.00
C SER A 182 -1.55 1.29 11.73
N ASP A 183 -0.45 0.53 11.69
CA ASP A 183 -0.17 -0.42 10.61
C ASP A 183 -1.35 -1.38 10.46
N TRP A 184 -1.81 -1.95 11.57
CA TRP A 184 -3.04 -2.72 11.65
C TRP A 184 -3.69 -2.57 13.03
N ASP A 185 -5.00 -2.83 13.07
CA ASP A 185 -5.82 -2.97 14.28
C ASP A 185 -7.12 -3.69 13.86
N LYS A 186 -8.11 -3.76 14.74
CA LYS A 186 -9.40 -4.40 14.51
C LYS A 186 -10.55 -3.41 14.64
N CYS A 187 -11.54 -3.50 13.77
CA CYS A 187 -12.76 -2.71 13.84
C CYS A 187 -13.96 -3.51 13.30
N GLY A 188 -15.15 -3.32 13.87
CA GLY A 188 -16.37 -3.99 13.40
C GLY A 188 -16.52 -5.44 13.89
N VAL A 189 -17.27 -6.22 13.13
CA VAL A 189 -17.66 -7.61 13.46
C VAL A 189 -16.93 -8.62 12.58
N GLY A 190 -17.06 -9.91 12.93
CA GLY A 190 -16.46 -11.01 12.17
C GLY A 190 -15.15 -11.54 12.76
N THR A 191 -14.43 -12.31 11.94
CA THR A 191 -13.10 -12.85 12.27
C THR A 191 -12.05 -11.74 12.40
N GLU A 192 -10.87 -12.02 12.95
CA GLU A 192 -9.84 -10.98 13.10
C GLU A 192 -9.39 -10.44 11.74
N ARG A 193 -9.38 -11.27 10.69
CA ARG A 193 -9.16 -10.80 9.31
C ARG A 193 -10.26 -9.84 8.85
N GLN A 194 -11.53 -10.19 9.03
CA GLN A 194 -12.64 -9.34 8.62
C GLN A 194 -12.60 -7.98 9.34
N GLN A 195 -12.26 -8.00 10.63
CA GLN A 195 -12.08 -6.79 11.44
C GLN A 195 -10.87 -5.96 11.02
N GLN A 196 -9.78 -6.62 10.59
CA GLN A 196 -8.57 -5.94 10.11
C GLN A 196 -8.81 -5.25 8.76
N ILE A 197 -9.55 -5.87 7.84
CA ILE A 197 -9.96 -5.24 6.57
C ILE A 197 -10.83 -4.01 6.87
N THR A 198 -11.86 -4.18 7.72
CA THR A 198 -12.73 -3.07 8.12
C THR A 198 -11.94 -1.94 8.79
N TYR A 199 -10.90 -2.24 9.58
CA TYR A 199 -10.01 -1.23 10.14
C TYR A 199 -9.19 -0.50 9.05
N ARG A 200 -8.53 -1.24 8.15
CA ARG A 200 -7.75 -0.67 7.03
C ARG A 200 -8.59 0.33 6.24
N ASP A 201 -9.81 -0.08 5.91
CA ASP A 201 -10.69 0.66 5.01
C ASP A 201 -11.35 1.84 5.75
N LYS A 202 -11.72 1.67 7.03
CA LYS A 202 -12.11 2.78 7.91
C LYS A 202 -11.04 3.86 7.93
N GLU A 203 -9.79 3.48 8.19
CA GLU A 203 -8.70 4.45 8.29
C GLU A 203 -8.48 5.18 6.97
N THR A 204 -8.61 4.49 5.85
CA THR A 204 -8.58 5.11 4.52
C THR A 204 -9.75 6.07 4.32
N TYR A 205 -10.96 5.67 4.68
CA TYR A 205 -12.16 6.49 4.56
C TYR A 205 -12.10 7.76 5.43
N HIS A 206 -11.76 7.64 6.72
CA HIS A 206 -11.72 8.77 7.65
C HIS A 206 -10.53 9.70 7.43
N ASN A 207 -9.34 9.15 7.13
CA ASN A 207 -8.14 9.97 7.05
C ASN A 207 -7.88 10.56 5.66
N VAL A 208 -8.42 9.94 4.60
CA VAL A 208 -8.18 10.34 3.22
C VAL A 208 -9.48 10.73 2.54
N VAL A 209 -10.42 9.81 2.33
CA VAL A 209 -11.64 10.07 1.54
C VAL A 209 -12.43 11.25 2.10
N SER A 210 -12.72 11.23 3.41
CA SER A 210 -13.54 12.26 4.07
C SER A 210 -12.80 13.59 4.28
N ARG A 211 -11.47 13.57 4.29
CA ARG A 211 -10.64 14.65 4.82
C ARG A 211 -9.80 15.36 3.75
N ALA A 212 -9.47 14.65 2.67
CA ALA A 212 -8.63 15.10 1.57
C ALA A 212 -9.14 14.52 0.22
N PRO A 213 -10.33 14.92 -0.23
CA PRO A 213 -11.01 14.32 -1.39
C PRO A 213 -10.27 14.49 -2.72
N LEU A 214 -9.25 15.35 -2.79
CA LEU A 214 -8.41 15.54 -3.98
C LEU A 214 -7.18 14.62 -4.02
N TYR A 215 -6.94 13.82 -2.98
CA TYR A 215 -5.81 12.91 -2.95
C TYR A 215 -6.13 11.62 -3.73
N PRO A 216 -5.32 11.23 -4.73
CA PRO A 216 -5.53 10.00 -5.49
C PRO A 216 -5.40 8.75 -4.60
N LEU A 217 -6.47 7.96 -4.49
CA LEU A 217 -6.48 6.76 -3.62
C LEU A 217 -5.55 5.65 -4.15
N ASN A 218 -5.25 5.65 -5.45
CA ASN A 218 -4.28 4.75 -6.05
C ASN A 218 -2.84 4.98 -5.55
N SER A 219 -2.56 6.08 -4.85
CA SER A 219 -1.21 6.44 -4.39
C SER A 219 -1.09 6.37 -2.86
N LEU A 220 -1.74 5.37 -2.27
CA LEU A 220 -1.76 5.12 -0.82
C LEU A 220 -1.05 3.83 -0.43
N MET A 221 -0.10 3.88 0.50
CA MET A 221 0.19 2.72 1.33
C MET A 221 -0.94 2.55 2.35
N THR A 222 -1.58 1.37 2.37
CA THR A 222 -2.74 1.07 3.23
C THR A 222 -2.50 -0.06 4.22
N GLN A 223 -1.30 -0.67 4.23
CA GLN A 223 -1.04 -1.99 4.82
C GLN A 223 -1.88 -3.05 4.10
N GLY A 224 -1.24 -3.75 3.17
CA GLY A 224 -1.91 -4.73 2.32
C GLY A 224 -2.22 -6.04 3.03
N ILE A 225 -1.97 -7.16 2.35
CA ILE A 225 -2.38 -8.48 2.82
C ILE A 225 -1.51 -8.93 3.98
N MET A 226 -2.13 -9.13 5.14
CA MET A 226 -1.45 -9.64 6.34
C MET A 226 -1.87 -11.09 6.63
N PHE A 227 -0.93 -12.01 6.44
CA PHE A 227 -1.07 -13.42 6.79
C PHE A 227 0.30 -14.00 7.15
N ALA A 228 0.76 -13.69 8.36
CA ALA A 228 2.13 -13.95 8.81
C ALA A 228 2.19 -14.44 10.25
N ASN A 229 3.31 -15.09 10.62
CA ASN A 229 3.54 -15.64 11.96
C ASN A 229 3.36 -14.61 13.09
N HIS A 230 3.75 -13.36 12.85
CA HIS A 230 3.63 -12.25 13.80
C HIS A 230 2.48 -11.27 13.44
N GLY A 231 1.54 -11.72 12.61
CA GLY A 231 0.32 -10.99 12.25
C GLY A 231 -0.91 -11.83 12.57
N LEU A 232 -1.63 -12.26 11.52
CA LEU A 232 -2.86 -13.06 11.62
C LEU A 232 -2.63 -14.54 11.19
N PRO A 233 -1.76 -15.33 11.84
CA PRO A 233 -1.33 -16.63 11.31
C PRO A 233 -2.42 -17.70 11.28
N LYS A 234 -3.54 -17.49 11.98
CA LYS A 234 -4.66 -18.44 12.08
C LYS A 234 -5.85 -18.07 11.20
N GLU A 235 -5.83 -16.88 10.60
CA GLU A 235 -6.98 -16.32 9.89
C GLU A 235 -6.91 -16.66 8.39
N SER A 236 -6.93 -17.94 8.03
CA SER A 236 -6.94 -18.32 6.61
C SER A 236 -8.31 -18.11 5.94
N GLU A 237 -9.39 -18.22 6.71
CA GLU A 237 -10.75 -17.95 6.25
C GLU A 237 -10.91 -16.46 5.89
N GLY A 238 -11.55 -16.16 4.77
CA GLY A 238 -11.72 -14.79 4.27
C GLY A 238 -10.49 -14.21 3.55
N LEU A 239 -9.41 -14.98 3.39
CA LEU A 239 -8.16 -14.48 2.78
C LEU A 239 -8.33 -14.19 1.28
N THR A 240 -9.13 -14.98 0.57
CA THR A 240 -9.42 -14.74 -0.85
C THR A 240 -10.18 -13.43 -1.04
N GLU A 241 -11.14 -13.13 -0.18
CA GLU A 241 -11.92 -11.89 -0.17
C GLU A 241 -11.02 -10.68 0.15
N ASP A 242 -10.14 -10.79 1.15
CA ASP A 242 -9.13 -9.77 1.47
C ASP A 242 -8.21 -9.47 0.28
N ILE A 243 -7.70 -10.53 -0.36
CA ILE A 243 -6.88 -10.42 -1.57
C ILE A 243 -7.63 -9.66 -2.66
N ARG A 244 -8.86 -10.05 -2.96
CA ARG A 244 -9.66 -9.43 -4.03
C ARG A 244 -9.97 -7.96 -3.73
N ASP A 245 -10.38 -7.65 -2.51
CA ASP A 245 -10.66 -6.28 -2.07
C ASP A 245 -9.40 -5.40 -2.13
N PHE A 246 -8.27 -5.90 -1.63
CA PHE A 246 -7.02 -5.15 -1.64
C PHE A 246 -6.54 -4.82 -3.06
N PHE A 247 -6.52 -5.79 -3.97
CA PHE A 247 -6.10 -5.55 -5.35
C PHE A 247 -7.12 -4.72 -6.15
N ALA A 248 -8.40 -4.76 -5.78
CA ALA A 248 -9.45 -3.92 -6.36
C ALA A 248 -9.41 -2.46 -5.86
N SER A 249 -8.79 -2.18 -4.71
CA SER A 249 -8.57 -0.81 -4.24
C SER A 249 -7.77 0.05 -5.22
N GLY A 250 -6.98 -0.58 -6.09
CA GLY A 250 -6.18 0.11 -7.10
C GLY A 250 -4.94 0.81 -6.56
N THR A 251 -4.57 0.59 -5.29
CA THR A 251 -3.30 1.12 -4.77
C THR A 251 -2.10 0.62 -5.58
N ASN A 252 -1.16 1.53 -5.85
CA ASN A 252 0.13 1.25 -6.46
C ASN A 252 1.14 0.62 -5.49
N CYS A 253 0.90 0.73 -4.17
CA CYS A 253 1.76 0.18 -3.12
C CYS A 253 1.14 -1.12 -2.59
N GLN A 254 1.30 -2.20 -3.35
CA GLN A 254 0.66 -3.49 -3.12
C GLN A 254 1.49 -4.39 -2.20
N GLU A 255 1.53 -4.05 -0.91
CA GLU A 255 2.35 -4.73 0.08
C GLU A 255 1.79 -6.10 0.52
N LEU A 256 2.67 -7.10 0.61
CA LEU A 256 2.32 -8.47 0.97
C LEU A 256 3.08 -8.91 2.23
N TYR A 257 2.43 -8.81 3.38
CA TYR A 257 2.95 -9.25 4.69
C TYR A 257 2.58 -10.71 4.94
N ILE A 258 3.17 -11.60 4.13
CA ILE A 258 2.81 -13.02 4.09
C ILE A 258 3.99 -13.89 4.55
N THR A 259 3.73 -14.83 5.47
CA THR A 259 4.63 -15.95 5.72
C THR A 259 4.32 -17.06 4.72
N PRO A 260 5.20 -17.37 3.75
CA PRO A 260 4.83 -18.21 2.61
C PRO A 260 4.44 -19.65 2.97
N SER A 261 4.92 -20.17 4.11
CA SER A 261 4.58 -21.51 4.59
C SER A 261 3.17 -21.63 5.17
N LEU A 262 2.49 -20.51 5.44
CA LEU A 262 1.09 -20.53 5.90
C LEU A 262 0.10 -20.62 4.72
N MET A 263 0.54 -20.23 3.52
CA MET A 263 -0.31 -20.15 2.34
C MET A 263 -0.63 -21.55 1.79
N LEU A 264 -1.92 -21.81 1.56
CA LEU A 264 -2.40 -22.97 0.82
C LEU A 264 -2.34 -22.72 -0.69
N PRO A 265 -2.31 -23.77 -1.55
CA PRO A 265 -2.28 -23.61 -3.00
C PRO A 265 -3.36 -22.67 -3.55
N GLU A 266 -4.59 -22.77 -3.04
CA GLU A 266 -5.73 -21.93 -3.43
C GLU A 266 -5.53 -20.46 -3.08
N HIS A 267 -4.90 -20.15 -1.94
CA HIS A 267 -4.59 -18.77 -1.57
C HIS A 267 -3.51 -18.18 -2.49
N TRP A 268 -2.54 -18.99 -2.90
CA TRP A 268 -1.57 -18.57 -3.90
C TRP A 268 -2.21 -18.33 -5.27
N ASP A 269 -3.17 -19.16 -5.66
CA ASP A 269 -3.91 -19.01 -6.92
C ASP A 269 -4.75 -17.72 -6.91
N ALA A 270 -5.49 -17.47 -5.84
CA ALA A 270 -6.24 -16.23 -5.64
C ALA A 270 -5.34 -14.98 -5.66
N LEU A 271 -4.22 -15.03 -4.92
CA LEU A 271 -3.24 -13.94 -4.88
C LEU A 271 -2.68 -13.65 -6.28
N ALA A 272 -2.35 -14.69 -7.05
CA ALA A 272 -1.77 -14.54 -8.37
C ALA A 272 -2.78 -14.05 -9.40
N GLU A 273 -4.02 -14.51 -9.31
CA GLU A 273 -5.11 -14.05 -10.17
C GLU A 273 -5.40 -12.56 -9.92
N ALA A 274 -5.57 -12.16 -8.66
CA ALA A 274 -5.82 -10.77 -8.28
C ALA A 274 -4.66 -9.83 -8.66
N ALA A 275 -3.41 -10.24 -8.42
CA ALA A 275 -2.24 -9.45 -8.78
C ALA A 275 -2.08 -9.25 -10.29
N LYS A 276 -2.37 -10.28 -11.10
CA LYS A 276 -2.37 -10.16 -12.56
C LYS A 276 -3.51 -9.28 -13.05
N TRP A 277 -4.73 -9.51 -12.56
CA TRP A 277 -5.89 -8.71 -12.92
C TRP A 277 -5.65 -7.23 -12.58
N SER A 278 -5.12 -6.91 -11.40
CA SER A 278 -4.80 -5.54 -11.01
C SER A 278 -3.77 -4.90 -11.96
N ARG A 279 -2.72 -5.65 -12.31
CA ARG A 279 -1.68 -5.19 -13.25
C ARG A 279 -2.22 -4.96 -14.67
N ASP A 280 -3.03 -5.87 -15.17
CA ASP A 280 -3.65 -5.78 -16.50
C ASP A 280 -4.66 -4.62 -16.59
N ASN A 281 -5.14 -4.13 -15.44
CA ASN A 281 -6.07 -3.02 -15.30
C ASN A 281 -5.46 -1.77 -14.68
N ALA A 282 -4.13 -1.67 -14.57
CA ALA A 282 -3.47 -0.54 -13.94
C ALA A 282 -3.83 0.82 -14.58
N ASP A 283 -4.09 0.83 -15.90
CA ASP A 283 -4.51 2.02 -16.64
C ASP A 283 -5.97 2.42 -16.41
N VAL A 284 -6.77 1.55 -15.79
CA VAL A 284 -8.12 1.86 -15.30
C VAL A 284 -8.07 2.20 -13.82
N LEU A 285 -7.41 1.37 -13.01
CA LEU A 285 -7.30 1.52 -11.55
C LEU A 285 -6.56 2.79 -11.10
N VAL A 286 -5.84 3.45 -12.01
CA VAL A 286 -5.28 4.79 -11.77
C VAL A 286 -6.35 5.82 -11.36
N ASP A 287 -7.60 5.60 -11.77
CA ASP A 287 -8.76 6.45 -11.47
C ASP A 287 -9.53 6.04 -10.19
N THR A 288 -8.98 5.13 -9.38
CA THR A 288 -9.70 4.59 -8.22
C THR A 288 -10.16 5.67 -7.23
N HIS A 289 -11.44 5.63 -6.89
CA HIS A 289 -12.11 6.49 -5.94
C HIS A 289 -13.15 5.72 -5.12
N TRP A 290 -13.59 6.33 -4.02
CA TRP A 290 -14.47 5.67 -3.05
C TRP A 290 -15.93 5.71 -3.47
N VAL A 291 -16.67 4.62 -3.19
CA VAL A 291 -18.13 4.56 -3.34
C VAL A 291 -18.78 3.93 -2.12
N GLY A 292 -20.02 4.33 -1.82
CA GLY A 292 -20.78 3.81 -0.68
C GLY A 292 -20.42 4.45 0.66
N GLY A 293 -20.57 3.69 1.74
CA GLY A 293 -20.62 4.21 3.10
C GLY A 293 -19.32 4.15 3.90
N ASP A 294 -19.47 4.33 5.22
CA ASP A 294 -18.40 4.26 6.22
C ASP A 294 -18.21 2.82 6.74
N PRO A 295 -17.03 2.20 6.56
CA PRO A 295 -16.75 0.86 7.07
C PRO A 295 -16.93 0.75 8.60
N ALA A 296 -16.66 1.82 9.36
CA ALA A 296 -16.81 1.83 10.82
C ALA A 296 -18.28 1.80 11.27
N ALA A 297 -19.20 2.27 10.43
CA ALA A 297 -20.63 2.21 10.67
C ALA A 297 -21.25 0.87 10.24
N GLY A 298 -20.46 -0.03 9.65
CA GLY A 298 -20.94 -1.29 9.09
C GLY A 298 -21.70 -1.12 7.77
N GLU A 299 -21.54 0.02 7.09
CA GLU A 299 -22.19 0.31 5.81
C GLU A 299 -21.45 -0.38 4.67
N ILE A 300 -22.17 -0.79 3.61
CA ILE A 300 -21.55 -1.33 2.40
C ILE A 300 -20.82 -0.19 1.67
N TYR A 301 -19.61 -0.48 1.21
CA TYR A 301 -18.72 0.47 0.54
C TYR A 301 -17.92 -0.23 -0.54
N GLY A 302 -17.06 0.51 -1.25
CA GLY A 302 -16.02 -0.08 -2.07
C GLY A 302 -15.29 0.95 -2.92
N TRP A 303 -14.84 0.49 -4.08
CA TRP A 303 -13.95 1.22 -4.97
C TRP A 303 -14.53 1.25 -6.36
N ALA A 304 -14.40 2.38 -7.04
CA ALA A 304 -14.76 2.50 -8.43
C ALA A 304 -13.63 3.18 -9.20
N ALA A 305 -13.45 2.78 -10.46
CA ALA A 305 -12.45 3.38 -11.34
C ALA A 305 -12.97 3.33 -12.78
N TRP A 306 -12.61 4.32 -13.59
CA TRP A 306 -13.08 4.37 -14.96
C TRP A 306 -12.01 4.79 -15.96
N SER A 307 -12.15 4.25 -17.17
CA SER A 307 -11.45 4.68 -18.36
C SER A 307 -12.40 4.56 -19.56
N LYS A 308 -12.05 5.18 -20.68
CA LYS A 308 -12.85 5.09 -21.92
C LYS A 308 -13.11 3.64 -22.39
N LYS A 309 -12.23 2.70 -22.05
CA LYS A 309 -12.34 1.29 -22.47
C LYS A 309 -13.17 0.44 -21.52
N LYS A 310 -13.23 0.81 -20.23
CA LYS A 310 -13.69 -0.07 -19.16
C LYS A 310 -13.83 0.69 -17.84
N GLY A 311 -14.85 0.34 -17.05
CA GLY A 311 -14.96 0.66 -15.63
C GLY A 311 -14.68 -0.55 -14.75
N ILE A 312 -14.36 -0.31 -13.48
CA ILE A 312 -14.19 -1.33 -12.44
C ILE A 312 -15.00 -0.89 -11.23
N LEU A 313 -15.82 -1.79 -10.70
CA LEU A 313 -16.57 -1.58 -9.46
C LEU A 313 -16.28 -2.73 -8.50
N SER A 314 -15.85 -2.40 -7.29
CA SER A 314 -15.78 -3.32 -6.17
C SER A 314 -16.70 -2.86 -5.05
N LEU A 315 -17.36 -3.81 -4.39
CA LEU A 315 -18.23 -3.57 -3.25
C LEU A 315 -17.92 -4.60 -2.16
N ARG A 316 -17.85 -4.16 -0.92
CA ARG A 316 -17.66 -4.98 0.27
C ARG A 316 -18.76 -4.72 1.28
N ASN A 317 -19.33 -5.80 1.83
CA ASN A 317 -20.16 -5.74 3.02
C ASN A 317 -19.31 -6.01 4.27
N PRO A 318 -19.04 -5.03 5.15
CA PRO A 318 -18.28 -5.26 6.39
C PRO A 318 -19.09 -5.96 7.49
N GLY A 319 -20.40 -6.15 7.30
CA GLY A 319 -21.32 -6.67 8.30
C GLY A 319 -21.42 -8.20 8.34
N ASP A 320 -21.91 -8.71 9.48
CA ASP A 320 -22.20 -10.12 9.73
C ASP A 320 -23.61 -10.54 9.26
N LYS A 321 -24.32 -9.63 8.58
CA LYS A 321 -25.66 -9.83 8.04
C LYS A 321 -25.70 -9.47 6.56
N PRO A 322 -26.60 -10.09 5.77
CA PRO A 322 -26.88 -9.61 4.43
C PRO A 322 -27.28 -8.14 4.43
N GLY A 323 -26.88 -7.42 3.40
CA GLY A 323 -27.22 -6.00 3.22
C GLY A 323 -27.26 -5.64 1.74
N SER A 324 -27.67 -4.41 1.45
CA SER A 324 -27.72 -3.94 0.07
C SER A 324 -27.29 -2.48 -0.09
N ILE A 325 -26.84 -2.17 -1.30
CA ILE A 325 -26.42 -0.82 -1.70
C ILE A 325 -27.01 -0.48 -3.07
N ALA A 326 -27.53 0.74 -3.19
CA ALA A 326 -28.14 1.25 -4.40
C ALA A 326 -27.10 2.08 -5.18
N ILE A 327 -26.72 1.62 -6.37
CA ILE A 327 -25.66 2.20 -7.20
C ILE A 327 -26.22 2.68 -8.54
N ASP A 328 -25.92 3.93 -8.89
CA ASP A 328 -26.03 4.44 -10.26
C ASP A 328 -24.63 4.37 -10.89
N ILE A 329 -24.46 3.55 -11.92
CA ILE A 329 -23.15 3.31 -12.52
C ILE A 329 -22.54 4.58 -13.14
N GLY A 330 -23.37 5.53 -13.55
CA GLY A 330 -22.90 6.81 -14.09
C GLY A 330 -22.26 7.69 -13.02
N LYS A 331 -22.83 7.67 -11.81
CA LYS A 331 -22.27 8.38 -10.65
C LYS A 331 -21.07 7.65 -10.07
N ALA A 332 -21.17 6.33 -9.96
CA ALA A 332 -20.08 5.51 -9.42
C ALA A 332 -18.81 5.56 -10.27
N PHE A 333 -18.90 5.81 -11.57
CA PHE A 333 -17.73 5.97 -12.44
C PHE A 333 -17.39 7.43 -12.75
N GLU A 334 -18.07 8.40 -12.11
CA GLU A 334 -17.91 9.83 -12.35
C GLU A 334 -17.88 10.19 -13.85
N LEU A 335 -18.80 9.60 -14.64
CA LEU A 335 -18.70 9.59 -16.10
C LEU A 335 -18.61 11.01 -16.69
N PRO A 336 -17.60 11.29 -17.53
CA PRO A 336 -17.52 12.56 -18.24
C PRO A 336 -18.54 12.63 -19.38
N ASN A 337 -18.83 13.85 -19.83
CA ASN A 337 -19.70 14.08 -21.00
C ASN A 337 -19.20 13.30 -22.22
N GLY A 338 -20.12 12.55 -22.86
CA GLY A 338 -19.83 11.74 -24.05
C GLY A 338 -19.23 10.36 -23.76
N ALA A 339 -19.09 9.95 -22.50
CA ALA A 339 -18.81 8.56 -22.16
C ALA A 339 -19.98 7.64 -22.54
N ALA A 340 -19.69 6.35 -22.70
CA ALA A 340 -20.75 5.34 -22.81
C ALA A 340 -21.62 5.38 -21.55
N GLU A 341 -22.94 5.27 -21.70
CA GLU A 341 -23.89 5.32 -20.58
C GLU A 341 -24.38 3.94 -20.17
N LYS A 342 -24.05 2.89 -20.93
CA LYS A 342 -24.52 1.52 -20.69
C LYS A 342 -23.33 0.59 -20.56
N TYR A 343 -23.33 -0.25 -19.53
CA TYR A 343 -22.22 -1.14 -19.22
C TYR A 343 -22.71 -2.55 -18.92
N SER A 344 -21.93 -3.54 -19.34
CA SER A 344 -22.05 -4.94 -18.96
C SER A 344 -21.02 -5.22 -17.86
N LEU A 345 -21.50 -5.49 -16.65
CA LEU A 345 -20.68 -5.81 -15.48
C LEU A 345 -20.55 -7.33 -15.35
N LYS A 346 -19.31 -7.83 -15.24
CA LYS A 346 -19.03 -9.25 -15.02
C LYS A 346 -17.90 -9.43 -14.02
N SER A 347 -17.97 -10.46 -13.18
CA SER A 347 -16.87 -10.81 -12.29
C SER A 347 -15.61 -11.16 -13.10
N PRO A 348 -14.42 -10.65 -12.71
CA PRO A 348 -13.18 -10.98 -13.39
C PRO A 348 -12.60 -12.33 -12.98
N TRP A 349 -13.15 -12.97 -11.95
CA TRP A 349 -12.58 -14.18 -11.37
C TRP A 349 -12.96 -15.43 -12.16
N LYS A 350 -12.02 -16.36 -12.34
CA LYS A 350 -12.22 -17.61 -13.08
C LYS A 350 -13.37 -18.45 -12.53
N GLU A 351 -13.54 -18.48 -11.22
CA GLU A 351 -14.62 -19.24 -10.60
C GLU A 351 -16.02 -18.73 -10.97
N ASP A 352 -16.11 -17.45 -11.33
CA ASP A 352 -17.36 -16.78 -11.73
C ASP A 352 -17.51 -16.69 -13.26
N ALA A 353 -16.67 -17.37 -14.04
CA ALA A 353 -16.68 -17.24 -15.50
C ALA A 353 -18.05 -17.62 -16.13
N GLY A 354 -18.79 -18.51 -15.48
CA GLY A 354 -20.14 -18.94 -15.86
C GLY A 354 -21.27 -18.03 -15.37
N SER A 355 -20.99 -17.03 -14.53
CA SER A 355 -21.99 -16.08 -14.04
C SER A 355 -22.44 -15.11 -15.14
N ASP A 356 -23.73 -14.82 -15.15
CA ASP A 356 -24.33 -13.86 -16.09
C ASP A 356 -23.83 -12.45 -15.83
N ALA A 357 -23.70 -11.67 -16.91
CA ALA A 357 -23.36 -10.26 -16.80
C ALA A 357 -24.59 -9.44 -16.41
N ILE A 358 -24.39 -8.42 -15.57
CA ILE A 358 -25.42 -7.46 -15.19
C ILE A 358 -25.31 -6.25 -16.11
N VAL A 359 -26.40 -5.88 -16.77
CA VAL A 359 -26.42 -4.71 -17.66
C VAL A 359 -27.01 -3.51 -16.93
N LEU A 360 -26.19 -2.48 -16.73
CA LEU A 360 -26.55 -1.25 -16.04
C LEU A 360 -26.55 -0.05 -16.99
N SER A 361 -27.27 1.01 -16.62
CA SER A 361 -27.32 2.26 -17.38
C SER A 361 -27.17 3.45 -16.44
N ALA A 362 -26.39 4.45 -16.83
CA ALA A 362 -26.23 5.71 -16.12
C ALA A 362 -27.58 6.38 -15.91
N GLY A 363 -27.76 7.00 -14.74
CA GLY A 363 -29.04 7.61 -14.35
C GLY A 363 -30.09 6.61 -13.85
N LYS A 364 -29.80 5.29 -13.88
CA LYS A 364 -30.66 4.25 -13.31
C LYS A 364 -29.96 3.55 -12.16
N THR A 365 -30.57 3.60 -11.00
CA THR A 365 -30.08 2.90 -9.82
C THR A 365 -30.34 1.40 -9.91
N HIS A 366 -29.33 0.60 -9.59
CA HIS A 366 -29.42 -0.84 -9.37
C HIS A 366 -29.05 -1.17 -7.92
N THR A 367 -29.81 -2.06 -7.30
CA THR A 367 -29.55 -2.51 -5.93
C THR A 367 -28.71 -3.77 -5.98
N PHE A 368 -27.49 -3.70 -5.45
CA PHE A 368 -26.65 -4.86 -5.21
C PHE A 368 -26.97 -5.43 -3.82
N GLU A 369 -27.25 -6.72 -3.77
CA GLU A 369 -27.40 -7.49 -2.53
C GLU A 369 -26.08 -8.20 -2.22
N LEU A 370 -25.58 -8.06 -1.01
CA LEU A 370 -24.32 -8.66 -0.56
C LEU A 370 -24.57 -9.54 0.68
N LYS A 371 -24.02 -10.75 0.67
CA LYS A 371 -23.95 -11.63 1.85
C LYS A 371 -23.04 -11.02 2.93
N PRO A 372 -23.08 -11.54 4.17
CA PRO A 372 -22.10 -11.17 5.19
C PRO A 372 -20.68 -11.28 4.66
N PHE A 373 -19.86 -10.24 4.88
CA PHE A 373 -18.44 -10.21 4.52
C PHE A 373 -18.11 -10.38 3.02
N GLU A 374 -19.10 -10.37 2.14
CA GLU A 374 -18.90 -10.60 0.71
C GLU A 374 -18.16 -9.43 0.06
N VAL A 375 -17.26 -9.77 -0.86
CA VAL A 375 -16.56 -8.84 -1.75
C VAL A 375 -16.96 -9.17 -3.18
N LEU A 376 -17.64 -8.23 -3.83
CA LEU A 376 -17.94 -8.27 -5.25
C LEU A 376 -16.92 -7.41 -6.00
N VAL A 377 -16.48 -7.88 -7.16
CA VAL A 377 -15.62 -7.12 -8.08
C VAL A 377 -16.16 -7.33 -9.49
N PHE A 378 -16.29 -6.25 -10.25
CA PHE A 378 -16.83 -6.26 -11.60
C PHE A 378 -15.92 -5.53 -12.57
N ASP A 379 -15.66 -6.17 -13.70
CA ASP A 379 -15.25 -5.54 -14.93
C ASP A 379 -16.48 -5.01 -15.65
N ALA A 380 -16.56 -3.69 -15.86
CA ALA A 380 -17.67 -3.03 -16.55
C ALA A 380 -17.25 -2.64 -17.97
N THR A 381 -17.71 -3.39 -18.97
CA THR A 381 -17.40 -3.11 -20.38
C THR A 381 -18.50 -2.24 -21.00
N PRO A 382 -18.18 -1.13 -21.70
CA PRO A 382 -19.18 -0.30 -22.37
C PRO A 382 -19.92 -1.09 -23.46
N LEU A 383 -21.22 -0.83 -23.62
CA LEU A 383 -22.11 -1.48 -24.59
C LEU A 383 -22.50 -0.61 -25.78
#